data_AF-A0A0M3KGK3-F1
#
_entry.id   AF-A0A0M3KGK3-F1
#
_cell.length_a   1.000
_cell.length_b   1.000
_cell.length_c   1.000
_cell.angle_alpha   90.00
_cell.angle_beta   90.00
_cell.angle_gamma   90.00
#
_symmetry.space_group_name_H-M   'P 1'
#
loop_
_entity.id
_entity.type
_entity.pdbx_description
1 polymer ?
#
loop_
_entity_poly.entity_id
_entity_poly.type
_entity_poly.pdbx_seq_one_letter_code
_entity_poly.pdbx_strand_id
1 'polypeptide(L)'
;LPPNKIVPVVLEEKSQNHLNSTTGHHLQVVGTSSNTRPLLVLINPKSGGKQGERIYRKFQYLLNPRQVFDLTKDGPEPGLQLFSTIANANVLVCGGDGTVGWVLDAMGQF
;
A
#
# COMPACT_ATOMS: atom_id res chain seq x y z
N LEU A 1 -3.43 -18.08 10.28
CA LEU A 1 -2.01 -18.00 9.88
C LEU A 1 -1.91 -17.08 8.68
N PRO A 2 -0.90 -16.19 8.58
CA PRO A 2 -0.72 -15.34 7.39
C PRO A 2 -0.40 -16.21 6.16
N PRO A 3 -0.58 -15.71 4.93
CA PRO A 3 -0.41 -16.50 3.71
C PRO A 3 1.05 -16.98 3.51
N ASN A 4 1.20 -18.30 3.35
CA ASN A 4 2.45 -19.06 3.21
C ASN A 4 3.12 -18.99 1.81
N LYS A 5 2.93 -17.92 1.02
CA LYS A 5 3.52 -17.85 -0.34
C LYS A 5 4.23 -16.53 -0.58
N ILE A 6 5.53 -16.53 -0.28
CA ILE A 6 6.52 -15.58 -0.79
C ILE A 6 7.33 -16.35 -1.84
N VAL A 7 7.16 -16.03 -3.12
CA VAL A 7 7.96 -16.62 -4.22
C VAL A 7 8.95 -15.57 -4.74
N PRO A 8 10.24 -15.91 -4.90
CA PRO A 8 11.23 -15.02 -5.49
C PRO A 8 11.02 -14.90 -7.02
N VAL A 9 11.24 -13.69 -7.53
CA VAL A 9 11.00 -13.16 -8.89
C VAL A 9 11.78 -13.85 -10.05
N VAL A 10 12.42 -14.99 -9.82
CA VAL A 10 13.28 -15.64 -10.83
C VAL A 10 12.63 -16.85 -11.53
N LEU A 11 11.43 -17.25 -11.12
CA LEU A 11 10.73 -18.40 -11.70
C LEU A 11 9.38 -18.01 -12.34
N GLU A 12 9.43 -17.14 -13.34
CA GLU A 12 8.37 -17.06 -14.36
C GLU A 12 9.06 -16.67 -15.69
N GLU A 13 10.03 -17.50 -16.10
CA GLU A 13 10.71 -17.36 -17.39
C GLU A 13 9.71 -17.50 -18.55
N LYS A 14 9.87 -16.63 -19.55
CA LYS A 14 9.51 -16.84 -20.96
C LYS A 14 8.01 -16.91 -21.26
N SER A 15 7.36 -15.76 -21.32
CA SER A 15 6.55 -15.37 -22.48
C SER A 15 6.19 -13.89 -22.45
N GLN A 16 6.52 -13.22 -23.54
CA GLN A 16 6.11 -11.86 -23.94
C GLN A 16 6.98 -10.69 -23.43
N ASN A 17 8.09 -10.53 -24.16
CA ASN A 17 8.81 -9.27 -24.36
C ASN A 17 7.86 -8.11 -24.70
N HIS A 18 7.79 -7.09 -23.84
CA HIS A 18 8.02 -5.71 -24.27
C HIS A 18 8.53 -4.88 -23.08
N LEU A 19 9.81 -4.53 -23.10
CA LEU A 19 10.40 -3.57 -22.19
C LEU A 19 9.75 -2.21 -22.42
N ASN A 20 9.42 -1.50 -21.33
CA ASN A 20 9.71 -0.07 -21.22
C ASN A 20 10.21 0.19 -19.79
N SER A 21 11.53 0.17 -19.68
CA SER A 21 12.27 0.64 -18.51
C SER A 21 12.16 2.16 -18.43
N THR A 22 11.62 2.74 -17.35
CA THR A 22 12.11 4.03 -16.82
C THR A 22 11.73 4.22 -15.34
N THR A 23 12.78 4.32 -14.51
CA THR A 23 12.92 5.08 -13.24
C THR A 23 12.12 4.73 -11.98
N GLY A 24 12.84 4.21 -10.97
CA GLY A 24 12.72 4.59 -9.56
C GLY A 24 11.51 4.06 -8.79
N HIS A 25 11.71 3.00 -8.00
CA HIS A 25 10.72 2.40 -7.08
C HIS A 25 9.64 1.51 -7.72
N HIS A 26 10.02 0.61 -8.64
CA HIS A 26 9.08 -0.33 -9.25
C HIS A 26 8.74 -1.50 -8.31
N LEU A 27 7.63 -1.39 -7.57
CA LEU A 27 6.94 -2.56 -7.05
C LEU A 27 6.27 -3.28 -8.21
N GLN A 28 6.81 -4.41 -8.64
CA GLN A 28 6.14 -5.27 -9.60
C GLN A 28 4.96 -5.94 -8.90
N VAL A 29 3.74 -5.52 -9.22
CA VAL A 29 2.53 -6.26 -8.84
C VAL A 29 2.60 -7.58 -9.62
N VAL A 30 3.00 -8.66 -8.93
CA VAL A 30 2.95 -10.02 -9.48
C VAL A 30 1.55 -10.23 -10.00
N GLY A 31 1.39 -10.52 -11.30
CA GLY A 31 0.13 -10.53 -12.04
C GLY A 31 -0.98 -11.25 -11.31
N THR A 32 -1.70 -10.51 -10.47
CA THR A 32 -2.85 -11.01 -9.75
C THR A 32 -4.01 -11.02 -10.74
N SER A 33 -4.74 -12.13 -10.84
CA SER A 33 -5.93 -12.29 -11.70
C SER A 33 -6.76 -11.00 -11.78
N SER A 34 -7.44 -10.76 -12.91
CA SER A 34 -8.20 -9.54 -13.24
C SER A 34 -9.21 -9.03 -12.19
N ASN A 35 -9.42 -9.78 -11.11
CA ASN A 35 -10.28 -9.46 -9.98
C ASN A 35 -9.53 -9.04 -8.69
N THR A 36 -8.22 -8.77 -8.76
CA THR A 36 -7.45 -8.46 -7.55
C THR A 36 -7.23 -6.95 -7.41
N ARG A 37 -7.50 -6.42 -6.22
CA ARG A 37 -7.42 -5.00 -5.90
C ARG A 37 -6.33 -4.75 -4.85
N PRO A 38 -5.21 -4.12 -5.22
CA PRO A 38 -4.17 -3.75 -4.26
C PRO A 38 -4.74 -2.88 -3.13
N LEU A 39 -4.31 -3.13 -1.90
CA LEU A 39 -4.76 -2.40 -0.71
C LEU A 39 -3.62 -1.51 -0.19
N LEU A 40 -3.87 -0.21 -0.10
CA LEU A 40 -3.05 0.76 0.63
C LEU A 40 -3.66 0.96 2.01
N VAL A 41 -2.86 0.85 3.06
CA VAL A 41 -3.30 1.05 4.46
C VAL A 41 -2.55 2.25 5.04
N LEU A 42 -3.30 3.29 5.39
CA LEU A 42 -2.80 4.51 6.01
C LEU A 42 -3.27 4.54 7.46
N ILE A 43 -2.35 4.56 8.42
CA ILE A 43 -2.67 4.46 9.84
C ILE A 43 -2.15 5.69 10.55
N ASN A 44 -2.98 6.33 11.38
CA ASN A 44 -2.54 7.35 12.32
C ASN A 44 -2.51 6.74 13.74
N PRO A 45 -1.34 6.31 14.26
CA PRO A 45 -1.24 5.66 15.57
C PRO A 45 -1.69 6.52 16.75
N LYS A 46 -1.67 7.86 16.57
CA LYS A 46 -2.07 8.83 17.59
C LYS A 46 -3.59 9.03 17.66
N SER A 47 -4.33 8.63 16.64
CA SER A 47 -5.80 8.73 16.62
C SER A 47 -6.47 7.60 17.42
N GLY A 48 -7.59 7.94 18.07
CA GLY A 48 -8.43 6.98 18.81
C GLY A 48 -7.85 6.51 20.16
N GLY A 49 -8.16 5.28 20.56
CA GLY A 49 -7.80 4.68 21.86
C GLY A 49 -6.37 4.13 21.96
N LYS A 50 -5.40 4.75 21.27
CA LYS A 50 -3.96 4.34 21.24
C LYS A 50 -3.70 2.89 20.78
N GLN A 51 -4.61 2.31 19.99
CA GLN A 51 -4.46 0.95 19.43
C GLN A 51 -3.74 0.95 18.07
N GLY A 52 -3.47 2.12 17.48
CA GLY A 52 -2.95 2.20 16.12
C GLY A 52 -1.58 1.56 15.94
N GLU A 53 -0.71 1.58 16.95
CA GLU A 53 0.59 0.87 16.91
C GLU A 53 0.43 -0.66 16.81
N ARG A 54 -0.58 -1.21 17.49
CA ARG A 54 -0.89 -2.64 17.45
C ARG A 54 -1.52 -3.02 16.11
N ILE A 55 -2.37 -2.15 15.57
CA ILE A 55 -2.99 -2.31 14.25
C ILE A 55 -1.93 -2.23 13.15
N TYR A 56 -1.01 -1.25 13.22
CA TYR A 56 0.11 -1.07 12.31
C TYR A 56 0.97 -2.34 12.22
N ARG A 57 1.44 -2.84 13.37
CA ARG A 57 2.21 -4.10 13.41
C ARG A 57 1.44 -5.29 12.84
N LYS A 58 0.13 -5.37 13.09
CA LYS A 58 -0.69 -6.46 12.55
C LYS A 58 -0.84 -6.39 11.04
N PHE A 59 -1.04 -5.20 10.48
CA PHE A 59 -1.09 -5.02 9.03
C PHE A 59 0.27 -5.28 8.36
N GLN A 60 1.37 -4.81 8.95
CA GLN A 60 2.71 -5.12 8.43
C GLN A 60 3.03 -6.63 8.42
N TYR A 61 2.44 -7.40 9.33
CA TYR A 61 2.58 -8.86 9.37
C TYR A 61 1.69 -9.56 8.34
N LEU A 62 0.52 -9.00 8.04
CA LEU A 62 -0.48 -9.60 7.14
C LEU A 62 -0.28 -9.20 5.67
N LEU A 63 0.27 -8.01 5.44
CA LEU A 63 0.43 -7.39 4.12
C LEU A 63 1.91 -7.14 3.84
N ASN A 64 2.23 -6.76 2.60
CA ASN A 64 3.57 -6.29 2.27
C ASN A 64 3.83 -4.98 3.05
N PRO A 65 4.95 -4.85 3.78
CA PRO A 65 5.27 -3.63 4.55
C PRO A 65 5.21 -2.34 3.73
N ARG A 66 5.40 -2.41 2.40
CA ARG A 66 5.28 -1.26 1.49
C ARG A 66 3.84 -0.80 1.22
N GLN A 67 2.85 -1.52 1.74
CA GLN A 67 1.43 -1.19 1.63
C GLN A 67 0.88 -0.56 2.92
N VAL A 68 1.68 -0.48 3.98
CA VAL A 68 1.23 -0.04 5.31
C VAL A 68 2.06 1.15 5.76
N PHE A 69 1.43 2.31 5.87
CA PHE A 69 2.08 3.58 6.18
C PHE A 69 1.60 4.14 7.51
N ASP A 70 2.56 4.71 8.23
CA ASP A 70 2.32 5.48 9.46
C ASP A 70 2.27 6.97 9.10
N LEU A 71 1.06 7.53 9.17
CA LEU A 71 0.77 8.92 8.87
C LEU A 71 1.51 9.89 9.81
N THR A 72 1.99 9.45 10.96
CA THR A 72 2.69 10.31 11.91
C THR A 72 4.18 10.47 11.62
N LYS A 73 4.73 9.66 10.71
CA LYS A 73 6.14 9.72 10.30
C LYS A 73 6.31 10.56 9.05
N ASP A 74 5.75 10.09 7.95
CA ASP A 74 6.02 10.63 6.61
C ASP A 74 4.77 11.17 5.91
N GLY A 75 3.63 11.21 6.60
CA GLY A 75 2.35 11.66 6.04
C GLY A 75 1.69 10.65 5.08
N PRO A 76 0.55 11.01 4.47
CA PRO A 76 -0.13 10.18 3.49
C PRO A 76 0.53 10.16 2.10
N GLU A 77 1.30 11.18 1.77
CA GLU A 77 1.80 11.46 0.42
C GLU A 77 2.64 10.31 -0.18
N PRO A 78 3.59 9.69 0.54
CA PRO A 78 4.40 8.61 -0.02
C PRO A 78 3.57 7.38 -0.41
N GLY A 79 2.54 7.07 0.39
CA GLY A 79 1.63 5.94 0.12
C GLY A 79 0.70 6.22 -1.05
N LEU A 80 0.16 7.44 -1.11
CA LEU A 80 -0.70 7.89 -2.21
C LEU A 80 0.07 7.96 -3.53
N GLN A 81 1.27 8.52 -3.54
CA GLN A 81 2.13 8.56 -4.73
C GLN A 81 2.46 7.16 -5.24
N LEU A 82 2.75 6.21 -4.35
CA LEU A 82 3.04 4.81 -4.72
C LEU A 82 1.85 4.13 -5.40
N PHE A 83 0.62 4.44 -4.96
CA PHE A 83 -0.61 3.83 -5.47
C PHE A 83 -1.31 4.65 -6.57
N SER A 84 -0.85 5.87 -6.85
CA SER A 84 -1.45 6.78 -7.85
C SER A 84 -1.52 6.19 -9.26
N THR A 85 -0.55 5.35 -9.63
CA THR A 85 -0.47 4.70 -10.95
C THR A 85 -1.22 3.37 -11.02
N ILE A 86 -1.77 2.89 -9.90
CA ILE A 86 -2.40 1.58 -9.77
C ILE A 86 -3.91 1.73 -9.96
N ALA A 87 -4.42 1.22 -11.08
CA ALA A 87 -5.86 1.17 -11.32
C ALA A 87 -6.57 0.22 -10.33
N ASN A 88 -7.79 0.58 -9.91
CA ASN A 88 -8.66 -0.24 -9.04
C ASN A 88 -8.06 -0.57 -7.66
N ALA A 89 -7.22 0.30 -7.09
CA ALA A 89 -6.74 0.15 -5.72
C ALA A 89 -7.82 0.48 -4.68
N ASN A 90 -7.74 -0.19 -3.53
CA ASN A 90 -8.50 0.16 -2.34
C ASN A 90 -7.59 0.90 -1.36
N VAL A 91 -8.10 1.97 -0.73
CA VAL A 91 -7.38 2.70 0.33
C VAL A 91 -8.14 2.55 1.64
N LEU A 92 -7.46 2.04 2.67
CA LEU A 92 -7.97 1.92 4.04
C LEU A 92 -7.29 2.97 4.91
N VAL A 93 -8.08 3.89 5.47
CA VAL A 93 -7.58 4.89 6.42
C VAL A 93 -8.02 4.49 7.84
N CYS A 94 -7.07 4.32 8.74
CA CYS A 94 -7.30 4.04 10.15
C CYS A 94 -7.01 5.30 10.98
N GLY A 95 -8.06 6.04 11.32
CA GLY A 95 -8.00 7.24 12.15
C GLY A 95 -9.40 7.76 12.47
N GLY A 96 -9.48 8.94 13.08
CA GLY A 96 -10.75 9.67 13.21
C GLY A 96 -11.07 10.53 11.98
N ASP A 97 -12.17 11.27 12.03
CA ASP A 97 -12.63 12.10 10.90
C ASP A 97 -11.57 13.11 10.42
N GLY A 98 -10.83 13.73 11.36
CA GLY A 98 -9.74 14.66 11.00
C GLY A 98 -8.58 13.99 10.24
N THR A 99 -8.32 12.71 10.51
CA THR A 99 -7.31 11.94 9.75
C THR A 99 -7.81 11.66 8.34
N VAL A 100 -9.08 11.28 8.20
CA VAL A 100 -9.69 11.03 6.89
C VAL A 100 -9.71 12.31 6.06
N GLY A 101 -10.10 13.44 6.66
CA GLY A 101 -10.08 14.75 5.99
C GLY A 101 -8.67 15.12 5.49
N TRP A 102 -7.65 14.91 6.31
CA TRP A 102 -6.27 15.16 5.90
C TRP A 102 -5.81 14.27 4.74
N VAL A 103 -6.15 12.97 4.77
CA VAL A 103 -5.83 12.06 3.66
C VAL A 103 -6.57 12.45 2.38
N LEU A 104 -7.85 12.81 2.46
CA LEU A 104 -8.63 13.24 1.30
C LEU A 104 -8.09 14.53 0.67
N ASP A 105 -7.64 15.48 1.48
CA ASP A 105 -6.99 16.70 1.02
C ASP A 105 -5.68 16.39 0.27
N ALA A 106 -4.85 15.49 0.81
CA ALA A 106 -3.64 15.04 0.14
C ALA A 106 -3.94 14.28 -1.17
N MET A 107 -5.00 13.48 -1.22
CA MET A 107 -5.42 12.78 -2.43
C MET A 107 -5.81 13.75 -3.56
N GLY A 108 -6.35 14.92 -3.25
CA GLY A 108 -6.68 15.94 -4.25
C GLY A 108 -5.47 16.55 -4.97
N GLN A 109 -4.25 16.24 -4.52
CA GLN A 109 -3.00 16.75 -5.09
C GLN A 109 -2.34 15.80 -6.10
N PHE A 110 -2.89 14.58 -6.29
CA PHE A 110 -2.39 13.53 -7.19
C PHE A 110 -3.41 13.21 -8.29
#